data_AF-A0A4Q5SKE0-F1
#
_entry.id   AF-A0A4Q5SKE0-F1
#
_cell.length_a   1.000
_cell.length_b   1.000
_cell.length_c   1.000
_cell.angle_alpha   90.00
_cell.angle_beta   90.00
_cell.angle_gamma   90.00
#
_symmetry.space_group_name_H-M   'P 1'
#
loop_
_entity.id
_entity.type
_entity.pdbx_description
1 polymer ?
#
loop_
_entity_poly.entity_id
_entity_poly.type
_entity_poly.pdbx_seq_one_letter_code
_entity_poly.pdbx_strand_id
1 'polypeptide(L)'
;MPALTAVPGGRLLGPRWRHRTGDARRGAEVSTTVVTTGPAPTRDLTQAEADLAAHGACIVADALDPELLGEVRTALYRAADADRRYCLAENYGYGGDDHVNQRVWNLPSRDPAFCALAEHPLAMHFVEALIGWPASLSSMSANITAGGGQSMILHCDQGYMPKPWGGIHGVNVGWCVDDFTGANGATRFVPGSHLWEGRGQGQ
;
A
#
# COMPACT_ATOMS: atom_id res chain seq x y z
N MET A 1 23.30 30.06 37.45
CA MET A 1 22.13 29.27 37.85
C MET A 1 20.89 30.10 37.52
N PRO A 2 19.85 29.58 36.83
CA PRO A 2 19.65 28.21 36.30
C PRO A 2 19.67 28.20 34.74
N ALA A 3 20.19 27.19 34.03
CA ALA A 3 19.85 25.77 34.00
C ALA A 3 18.39 25.51 33.56
N LEU A 4 18.18 25.38 32.24
CA LEU A 4 16.97 24.77 31.70
C LEU A 4 17.16 23.26 31.67
N THR A 5 16.65 22.61 32.71
CA THR A 5 16.45 21.17 32.82
C THR A 5 15.24 20.76 31.96
N ALA A 6 15.35 19.61 31.32
CA ALA A 6 14.40 19.04 30.37
C ALA A 6 13.02 18.69 30.98
N VAL A 7 12.00 18.62 30.12
CA VAL A 7 10.92 17.64 30.26
C VAL A 7 10.87 16.79 28.98
N PRO A 8 11.02 15.46 29.08
CA PRO A 8 10.92 14.52 27.97
C PRO A 8 9.46 14.09 27.73
N GLY A 9 9.13 13.75 26.48
CA GLY A 9 7.93 12.97 26.16
C GLY A 9 6.70 13.78 25.78
N GLY A 10 6.68 14.33 24.55
CA GLY A 10 5.45 14.69 23.85
C GLY A 10 5.25 13.73 22.69
N ARG A 11 4.41 12.71 22.87
CA ARG A 11 3.93 11.85 21.76
C ARG A 11 3.16 12.76 20.80
N LEU A 12 3.63 12.94 19.57
CA LEU A 12 2.82 13.55 18.52
C LEU A 12 1.58 12.68 18.35
N LEU A 13 0.41 13.20 18.74
CA LEU A 13 -0.86 12.52 18.57
C LEU A 13 -1.25 12.67 17.10
N GLY A 14 -0.75 11.76 16.26
CA GLY A 14 -1.33 11.50 14.94
C GLY A 14 -2.81 11.07 15.09
N PRO A 15 -3.59 11.11 14.00
CA PRO A 15 -5.00 10.74 14.02
C PRO A 15 -5.17 9.35 14.62
N ARG A 16 -5.88 9.26 15.75
CA ARG A 16 -6.19 7.98 16.40
C ARG A 16 -7.19 7.22 15.52
N TRP A 17 -6.69 6.26 14.75
CA TRP A 17 -7.50 5.26 14.07
C TRP A 17 -8.26 4.45 15.12
N ARG A 18 -9.56 4.71 15.27
CA ARG A 18 -10.38 4.02 16.26
C ARG A 18 -10.71 2.63 15.71
N HIS A 19 -10.12 1.59 16.30
CA HIS A 19 -10.73 0.27 16.29
C HIS A 19 -12.13 0.39 16.91
N ARG A 20 -13.17 0.19 16.11
CA ARG A 20 -14.55 0.25 16.58
C ARG A 20 -14.84 -1.04 17.35
N THR A 21 -14.54 -1.06 18.64
CA THR A 21 -15.12 -2.06 19.55
C THR A 21 -16.61 -1.77 19.67
N GLY A 22 -17.44 -2.77 19.36
CA GLY A 22 -18.88 -2.60 19.18
C GLY A 22 -19.60 -2.19 20.46
N ASP A 23 -20.54 -1.25 20.31
CA ASP A 23 -21.87 -1.33 20.92
C ASP A 23 -22.89 -0.41 20.21
N ALA A 24 -24.12 -0.91 20.14
CA ALA A 24 -25.44 -0.31 19.93
C ALA A 24 -25.69 0.80 18.88
N ARG A 25 -26.33 0.37 17.79
CA ARG A 25 -27.52 0.95 17.14
C ARG A 25 -27.85 2.43 17.46
N ARG A 26 -27.44 3.33 16.58
CA ARG A 26 -28.26 4.50 16.16
C ARG A 26 -28.07 4.70 14.67
N GLY A 27 -29.19 4.80 13.93
CA GLY A 27 -29.16 5.13 12.51
C GLY A 27 -28.61 6.54 12.34
N ALA A 28 -27.36 6.63 11.91
CA ALA A 28 -26.80 7.85 11.37
C ALA A 28 -26.97 7.76 9.85
N GLU A 29 -27.63 8.76 9.28
CA GLU A 29 -27.68 8.97 7.84
C GLU A 29 -26.24 9.20 7.35
N VAL A 30 -25.66 8.19 6.70
CA VAL A 30 -24.30 8.27 6.17
C VAL A 30 -24.35 9.15 4.92
N SER A 31 -24.04 10.43 5.07
CA SER A 31 -23.72 11.30 3.95
C SER A 31 -22.40 10.83 3.35
N THR A 32 -22.46 10.02 2.29
CA THR A 32 -21.28 9.60 1.54
C THR A 32 -20.89 10.73 0.59
N THR A 33 -20.08 11.67 1.07
CA THR A 33 -19.38 12.59 0.17
C THR A 33 -18.42 11.74 -0.69
N VAL A 34 -18.78 11.52 -1.94
CA VAL A 34 -17.90 10.88 -2.91
C VAL A 34 -16.76 11.84 -3.18
N VAL A 35 -15.57 11.52 -2.68
CA VAL A 35 -14.36 12.29 -2.96
C VAL A 35 -13.94 11.95 -4.39
N THR A 36 -14.10 12.89 -5.32
CA THR A 36 -13.92 12.63 -6.77
C THR A 36 -12.46 12.75 -7.24
N THR A 37 -11.59 13.37 -6.44
CA THR A 37 -10.16 13.50 -6.74
C THR A 37 -9.35 12.69 -5.72
N GLY A 38 -8.45 11.83 -6.20
CA GLY A 38 -7.50 11.11 -5.34
C GLY A 38 -6.45 12.05 -4.71
N PRO A 39 -5.67 11.57 -3.74
CA PRO A 39 -4.56 12.31 -3.14
C PRO A 39 -3.52 12.73 -4.18
N ALA A 40 -2.92 13.90 -3.98
CA ALA A 40 -1.76 14.34 -4.72
C ALA A 40 -0.47 13.78 -4.08
N PRO A 41 0.62 13.59 -4.85
CA PRO A 41 1.92 13.27 -4.27
C PRO A 41 2.37 14.33 -3.26
N THR A 42 2.83 13.90 -2.09
CA THR A 42 3.30 14.78 -1.01
C THR A 42 4.57 14.24 -0.35
N ARG A 43 5.41 15.14 0.18
CA ARG A 43 6.54 14.77 1.07
C ARG A 43 6.19 14.95 2.55
N ASP A 44 5.04 15.53 2.87
CA ASP A 44 4.56 15.75 4.22
C ASP A 44 3.79 14.53 4.72
N LEU A 45 4.33 13.85 5.73
CA LEU A 45 3.71 12.65 6.31
C LEU A 45 2.39 12.94 7.02
N THR A 46 2.20 14.14 7.56
CA THR A 46 0.91 14.53 8.14
C THR A 46 -0.15 14.66 7.06
N GLN A 47 0.21 15.22 5.89
CA GLN A 47 -0.68 15.23 4.74
C GLN A 47 -0.94 13.81 4.22
N ALA A 48 0.08 12.96 4.11
CA ALA A 48 -0.08 11.58 3.66
C ALA A 48 -1.02 10.76 4.58
N GLU A 49 -0.93 10.97 5.90
CA GLU A 49 -1.85 10.36 6.87
C GLU A 49 -3.29 10.89 6.71
N ALA A 50 -3.46 12.20 6.48
CA ALA A 50 -4.76 12.78 6.20
C ALA A 50 -5.37 12.23 4.89
N ASP A 51 -4.54 12.04 3.87
CA ASP A 51 -4.92 11.46 2.60
C ASP A 51 -5.37 10.00 2.75
N LEU A 52 -4.64 9.19 3.51
CA LEU A 52 -5.05 7.83 3.86
C LEU A 52 -6.42 7.81 4.55
N ALA A 53 -6.68 8.76 5.46
CA ALA A 53 -7.95 8.83 6.17
C ALA A 53 -9.11 9.19 5.25
N ALA A 54 -8.91 10.17 4.37
CA ALA A 54 -9.94 10.65 3.47
C ALA A 54 -10.19 9.70 2.27
N HIS A 55 -9.12 9.16 1.68
CA HIS A 55 -9.17 8.48 0.39
C HIS A 55 -8.89 6.97 0.46
N GLY A 56 -8.32 6.47 1.56
CA GLY A 56 -7.92 5.07 1.69
C GLY A 56 -6.59 4.75 1.00
N ALA A 57 -5.92 5.77 0.47
CA ALA A 57 -4.60 5.71 -0.15
C ALA A 57 -3.89 7.06 0.02
N CYS A 58 -2.57 7.07 -0.04
CA CYS A 58 -1.73 8.28 -0.16
C CYS A 58 -0.59 8.03 -1.14
N ILE A 59 0.05 9.10 -1.62
CA ILE A 59 1.24 9.02 -2.48
C ILE A 59 2.35 9.82 -1.82
N VAL A 60 3.42 9.13 -1.40
CA VAL A 60 4.61 9.78 -0.86
C VAL A 60 5.60 10.04 -1.98
N ALA A 61 5.84 11.31 -2.28
CA ALA A 61 6.78 11.73 -3.32
C ALA A 61 8.23 11.54 -2.84
N ASP A 62 9.11 11.16 -3.76
CA ASP A 62 10.55 11.05 -3.54
C ASP A 62 10.91 10.17 -2.33
N ALA A 63 10.16 9.07 -2.17
CA ALA A 63 10.30 8.15 -1.04
C ALA A 63 11.61 7.37 -1.04
N LEU A 64 12.22 7.19 -2.22
CA LEU A 64 13.53 6.58 -2.42
C LEU A 64 14.45 7.61 -3.06
N ASP A 65 15.69 7.71 -2.57
CA ASP A 65 16.71 8.49 -3.26
C ASP A 65 17.12 7.81 -4.58
N PRO A 66 17.75 8.54 -5.53
CA PRO A 66 18.09 7.99 -6.84
C PRO A 66 19.05 6.81 -6.82
N GLU A 67 19.91 6.71 -5.80
CA GLU A 67 20.88 5.62 -5.67
C GLU A 67 20.15 4.34 -5.28
N LEU A 68 19.37 4.38 -4.19
CA LEU A 68 18.56 3.25 -3.74
C LEU A 68 17.52 2.82 -4.79
N LEU A 69 16.89 3.78 -5.48
CA LEU A 69 15.97 3.47 -6.59
C LEU A 69 16.69 2.70 -7.72
N GLY A 70 17.92 3.09 -8.06
CA GLY A 70 18.75 2.41 -9.03
C GLY A 70 19.08 0.98 -8.60
N GLU A 71 19.50 0.78 -7.35
CA GLU A 71 19.82 -0.53 -6.78
C GLU A 71 18.61 -1.47 -6.81
N VAL A 72 17.46 -1.02 -6.32
CA VAL A 72 16.20 -1.77 -6.30
C VAL A 72 15.77 -2.15 -7.72
N ARG A 73 15.88 -1.21 -8.66
CA ARG A 73 15.55 -1.45 -10.07
C ARG A 73 16.44 -2.52 -10.67
N THR A 74 17.76 -2.42 -10.50
CA THR A 74 18.70 -3.43 -10.99
C THR A 74 18.45 -4.79 -10.36
N ALA A 75 18.21 -4.86 -9.05
CA ALA A 75 17.89 -6.11 -8.36
C ALA A 75 16.60 -6.75 -8.88
N LEU A 76 15.55 -5.94 -9.12
CA LEU A 76 14.26 -6.40 -9.62
C LEU A 76 14.39 -7.02 -11.01
N TYR A 77 15.01 -6.30 -11.96
CA TYR A 77 15.14 -6.81 -13.32
C TYR A 77 16.06 -8.04 -13.39
N ARG A 78 17.11 -8.11 -12.56
CA ARG A 78 17.94 -9.31 -12.44
C ARG A 78 17.14 -10.52 -11.91
N ALA A 79 16.27 -10.31 -10.92
CA ALA A 79 15.39 -11.37 -10.42
C ALA A 79 14.38 -11.82 -11.48
N ALA A 80 13.78 -10.87 -12.21
CA ALA A 80 12.85 -11.16 -13.30
C ALA A 80 13.51 -11.94 -14.44
N ASP A 81 14.75 -11.56 -14.83
CA ASP A 81 15.55 -12.28 -15.82
C ASP A 81 15.89 -13.70 -15.37
N ALA A 82 16.21 -13.88 -14.09
CA ALA A 82 16.47 -15.21 -13.54
C ALA A 82 15.21 -16.10 -13.62
N ASP A 83 14.05 -15.58 -13.23
CA ASP A 83 12.79 -16.33 -13.32
C ASP A 83 12.49 -16.73 -14.79
N ARG A 84 12.69 -15.82 -15.75
CA ARG A 84 12.56 -16.13 -17.19
C ARG A 84 13.55 -17.19 -17.64
N ARG A 85 14.83 -17.07 -17.27
CA ARG A 85 15.90 -18.00 -17.67
C ARG A 85 15.65 -19.42 -17.17
N TYR A 86 15.04 -19.57 -16.01
CA TYR A 86 14.75 -20.88 -15.40
C TYR A 86 13.32 -21.36 -15.65
N CYS A 87 12.55 -20.69 -16.51
CA CYS A 87 11.14 -21.01 -16.79
C CYS A 87 10.26 -20.99 -15.53
N LEU A 88 10.55 -20.08 -14.59
CA LEU A 88 9.80 -19.81 -13.36
C LEU A 88 9.03 -18.49 -13.43
N ALA A 89 9.02 -17.83 -14.60
CA ALA A 89 8.24 -16.61 -14.78
C ALA A 89 6.74 -16.93 -14.71
N GLU A 90 6.06 -16.26 -13.79
CA GLU A 90 4.62 -16.40 -13.57
C GLU A 90 3.93 -15.07 -13.80
N ASN A 91 2.69 -15.14 -14.27
CA ASN A 91 1.80 -13.99 -14.43
C ASN A 91 0.78 -13.99 -13.28
N TYR A 92 0.06 -12.89 -13.05
CA TYR A 92 -0.90 -12.81 -11.94
C TYR A 92 -2.35 -12.92 -12.40
N GLY A 93 -3.01 -14.03 -12.09
CA GLY A 93 -4.32 -14.42 -12.63
C GLY A 93 -5.56 -13.71 -12.03
N TYR A 94 -5.53 -12.41 -11.77
CA TYR A 94 -6.70 -11.64 -11.30
C TYR A 94 -7.49 -10.92 -12.41
N GLY A 95 -7.07 -11.05 -13.66
CA GLY A 95 -7.82 -10.58 -14.82
C GLY A 95 -7.52 -11.44 -16.04
N GLY A 96 -8.50 -12.19 -16.52
CA GLY A 96 -8.45 -12.88 -17.81
C GLY A 96 -7.15 -13.61 -18.15
N ASP A 97 -6.85 -13.64 -19.45
CA ASP A 97 -5.71 -14.30 -20.06
C ASP A 97 -4.47 -13.38 -20.00
N ASP A 98 -3.94 -13.14 -18.81
CA ASP A 98 -2.73 -12.32 -18.63
C ASP A 98 -1.49 -13.13 -19.01
N HIS A 99 -0.99 -12.90 -20.23
CA HIS A 99 0.20 -13.56 -20.78
C HIS A 99 1.46 -12.69 -20.82
N VAL A 100 1.34 -11.41 -20.50
CA VAL A 100 2.39 -10.43 -20.80
C VAL A 100 3.00 -9.80 -19.55
N ASN A 101 2.27 -9.73 -18.43
CA ASN A 101 2.81 -9.21 -17.19
C ASN A 101 3.61 -10.29 -16.46
N GLN A 102 4.69 -9.91 -15.80
CA GLN A 102 5.43 -10.82 -14.94
C GLN A 102 5.28 -10.42 -13.48
N ARG A 103 5.04 -11.39 -12.61
CA ARG A 103 5.15 -11.24 -11.17
C ARG A 103 6.43 -11.89 -10.67
N VAL A 104 7.23 -11.14 -9.93
CA VAL A 104 8.42 -11.65 -9.24
C VAL A 104 8.05 -11.90 -7.80
N TRP A 105 8.00 -13.18 -7.43
CA TRP A 105 7.60 -13.61 -6.09
C TRP A 105 8.77 -13.66 -5.10
N ASN A 106 8.42 -13.54 -3.82
CA ASN A 106 9.31 -13.71 -2.68
C ASN A 106 10.55 -12.80 -2.74
N LEU A 107 10.34 -11.50 -2.99
CA LEU A 107 11.42 -10.53 -3.18
C LEU A 107 12.49 -10.55 -2.06
N PRO A 108 12.16 -10.71 -0.76
CA PRO A 108 13.17 -10.78 0.29
C PRO A 108 14.21 -11.90 0.09
N SER A 109 13.85 -12.98 -0.60
CA SER A 109 14.80 -14.05 -0.94
C SER A 109 15.60 -13.78 -2.21
N ARG A 110 15.32 -12.70 -2.94
CA ARG A 110 15.94 -12.40 -4.25
C ARG A 110 17.13 -11.46 -4.13
N ASP A 111 17.06 -10.48 -3.21
CA ASP A 111 18.14 -9.50 -2.97
C ASP A 111 17.94 -8.78 -1.62
N PRO A 112 19.02 -8.49 -0.86
CA PRO A 112 18.93 -7.70 0.38
C PRO A 112 18.28 -6.32 0.25
N ALA A 113 18.34 -5.68 -0.93
CA ALA A 113 17.68 -4.41 -1.19
C ALA A 113 16.16 -4.47 -0.92
N PHE A 114 15.53 -5.64 -1.14
CA PHE A 114 14.11 -5.82 -0.86
C PHE A 114 13.82 -5.96 0.63
N CYS A 115 14.75 -6.51 1.42
CA CYS A 115 14.64 -6.49 2.88
C CYS A 115 14.75 -5.05 3.41
N ALA A 116 15.67 -4.26 2.85
CA ALA A 116 15.79 -2.83 3.18
C ALA A 116 14.50 -2.05 2.86
N LEU A 117 13.82 -2.37 1.75
CA LEU A 117 12.51 -1.80 1.43
C LEU A 117 11.40 -2.26 2.40
N ALA A 118 11.41 -3.53 2.80
CA ALA A 118 10.43 -4.07 3.75
C ALA A 118 10.53 -3.37 5.12
N GLU A 119 11.74 -2.99 5.51
CA GLU A 119 12.06 -2.33 6.78
C GLU A 119 12.20 -0.80 6.63
N HIS A 120 11.91 -0.24 5.45
CA HIS A 120 12.13 1.17 5.17
C HIS A 120 11.35 2.05 6.16
N PRO A 121 11.94 3.13 6.73
CA PRO A 121 11.29 3.95 7.75
C PRO A 121 9.89 4.44 7.37
N LEU A 122 9.66 4.80 6.10
CA LEU A 122 8.33 5.17 5.61
C LEU A 122 7.32 4.00 5.67
N ALA A 123 7.73 2.79 5.30
CA ALA A 123 6.86 1.62 5.38
C ALA A 123 6.50 1.34 6.85
N MET A 124 7.53 1.32 7.72
CA MET A 124 7.35 1.08 9.15
C MET A 124 6.45 2.13 9.80
N HIS A 125 6.61 3.41 9.43
CA HIS A 125 5.75 4.51 9.89
C HIS A 125 4.26 4.22 9.62
N PHE A 126 3.89 3.87 8.39
CA PHE A 126 2.49 3.60 8.05
C PHE A 126 1.97 2.28 8.62
N VAL A 127 2.81 1.25 8.71
CA VAL A 127 2.45 -0.03 9.36
C VAL A 127 2.09 0.21 10.82
N GLU A 128 2.96 0.91 11.56
CA GLU A 128 2.73 1.24 12.97
C GLU A 128 1.51 2.15 13.17
N ALA A 129 1.31 3.13 12.27
CA ALA A 129 0.19 4.05 12.37
C ALA A 129 -1.17 3.37 12.12
N LEU A 130 -1.25 2.43 11.18
CA LEU A 130 -2.53 1.86 10.72
C LEU A 130 -2.91 0.53 11.39
N ILE A 131 -1.93 -0.37 11.57
CA ILE A 131 -2.15 -1.73 12.10
C ILE A 131 -1.55 -1.87 13.50
N GLY A 132 -0.48 -1.12 13.78
CA GLY A 132 0.28 -1.23 15.03
C GLY A 132 1.39 -2.28 14.96
N TRP A 133 2.12 -2.43 16.07
CA TRP A 133 3.22 -3.38 16.22
C TRP A 133 2.95 -4.34 17.40
N PRO A 134 3.28 -5.65 17.29
CA PRO A 134 3.94 -6.32 16.17
C PRO A 134 3.03 -6.52 14.94
N ALA A 135 3.64 -6.52 13.75
CA ALA A 135 2.98 -6.81 12.48
C ALA A 135 3.75 -7.88 11.70
N SER A 136 3.06 -8.59 10.79
CA SER A 136 3.63 -9.62 9.94
C SER A 136 3.71 -9.15 8.49
N LEU A 137 4.86 -9.37 7.84
CA LEU A 137 4.97 -9.25 6.38
C LEU A 137 4.29 -10.46 5.73
N SER A 138 3.09 -10.26 5.19
CA SER A 138 2.30 -11.35 4.58
C SER A 138 2.85 -11.79 3.22
N SER A 139 3.28 -10.84 2.38
CA SER A 139 3.88 -11.09 1.08
C SER A 139 4.66 -9.87 0.62
N MET A 140 5.70 -10.10 -0.18
CA MET A 140 6.37 -9.03 -0.91
C MET A 140 6.74 -9.56 -2.31
N SER A 141 6.19 -8.91 -3.33
CA SER A 141 6.34 -9.25 -4.73
C SER A 141 6.39 -7.99 -5.57
N ALA A 142 6.96 -8.08 -6.77
CA ALA A 142 6.88 -7.02 -7.76
C ALA A 142 6.02 -7.43 -8.94
N ASN A 143 5.27 -6.47 -9.49
CA ASN A 143 4.47 -6.64 -10.69
C ASN A 143 5.12 -5.80 -11.80
N ILE A 144 5.56 -6.46 -12.86
CA ILE A 144 6.10 -5.83 -14.07
C ILE A 144 4.99 -5.85 -15.12
N THR A 145 4.43 -4.68 -15.41
CA THR A 145 3.36 -4.52 -16.39
C THR A 145 3.93 -4.30 -17.79
N ALA A 146 3.55 -5.16 -18.73
CA ALA A 146 3.94 -5.02 -20.12
C ALA A 146 2.83 -4.38 -20.97
N GLY A 147 3.21 -3.80 -22.10
CA GLY A 147 2.25 -3.29 -23.08
C GLY A 147 1.31 -4.39 -23.55
N GLY A 148 0.00 -4.13 -23.56
CA GLY A 148 -1.02 -5.10 -23.93
C GLY A 148 -1.62 -5.90 -22.76
N GLY A 149 -1.18 -5.67 -21.53
CA GLY A 149 -1.77 -6.28 -20.34
C GLY A 149 -3.23 -5.86 -20.11
N GLN A 150 -4.04 -6.76 -19.58
CA GLN A 150 -5.43 -6.47 -19.22
C GLN A 150 -5.53 -5.83 -17.83
N SER A 151 -6.56 -5.02 -17.62
CA SER A 151 -6.86 -4.50 -16.28
C SER A 151 -7.37 -5.61 -15.36
N MET A 152 -6.87 -5.64 -14.12
CA MET A 152 -7.45 -6.48 -13.08
C MET A 152 -8.91 -6.08 -12.80
N ILE A 153 -9.73 -7.03 -12.35
CA ILE A 153 -11.07 -6.71 -11.84
C ILE A 153 -10.99 -5.80 -10.62
N LEU A 154 -12.03 -5.01 -10.37
CA LEU A 154 -12.10 -4.22 -9.13
C LEU A 154 -12.17 -5.16 -7.93
N HIS A 155 -11.24 -5.03 -7.00
CA HIS A 155 -11.12 -5.88 -5.82
C HIS A 155 -10.69 -5.08 -4.58
N CYS A 156 -10.69 -5.77 -3.44
CA CYS A 156 -10.09 -5.29 -2.20
C CYS A 156 -9.21 -6.41 -1.65
N ASP A 157 -7.95 -6.09 -1.34
CA ASP A 157 -6.96 -7.08 -0.89
C ASP A 157 -7.31 -7.71 0.45
N GLN A 158 -8.11 -7.03 1.29
CA GLN A 158 -8.66 -7.61 2.52
C GLN A 158 -9.84 -8.58 2.26
N GLY A 159 -10.16 -8.86 1.00
CA GLY A 159 -11.25 -9.75 0.56
C GLY A 159 -11.21 -11.15 1.18
N TYR A 160 -10.04 -11.62 1.60
CA TYR A 160 -9.85 -12.91 2.27
C TYR A 160 -10.38 -12.93 3.73
N MET A 161 -10.62 -11.77 4.34
CA MET A 161 -11.15 -11.67 5.70
C MET A 161 -12.68 -11.75 5.72
N PRO A 162 -13.29 -12.45 6.72
CA PRO A 162 -14.73 -12.50 6.88
C PRO A 162 -15.34 -11.09 7.04
N LYS A 163 -16.44 -10.82 6.33
CA LYS A 163 -17.23 -9.60 6.51
C LYS A 163 -18.23 -9.79 7.67
N PRO A 164 -18.64 -8.72 8.39
CA PRO A 164 -18.17 -7.34 8.23
C PRO A 164 -16.74 -7.16 8.76
N TRP A 165 -15.95 -6.35 8.08
CA TRP A 165 -14.59 -6.05 8.52
C TRP A 165 -14.63 -5.17 9.78
N GLY A 166 -13.92 -5.59 10.83
CA GLY A 166 -13.85 -4.88 12.11
C GLY A 166 -12.82 -3.74 12.14
N GLY A 167 -12.08 -3.55 11.06
CA GLY A 167 -11.04 -2.53 10.93
C GLY A 167 -10.06 -2.84 9.80
N ILE A 168 -8.89 -2.22 9.89
CA ILE A 168 -7.75 -2.46 9.00
C ILE A 168 -7.05 -3.74 9.46
N HIS A 169 -6.97 -4.74 8.58
CA HIS A 169 -6.27 -6.00 8.82
C HIS A 169 -5.02 -6.16 7.94
N GLY A 170 -4.84 -5.28 6.95
CA GLY A 170 -3.69 -5.27 6.06
C GLY A 170 -3.44 -3.89 5.48
N VAL A 171 -2.17 -3.62 5.17
CA VAL A 171 -1.72 -2.40 4.48
C VAL A 171 -0.77 -2.84 3.37
N ASN A 172 -0.94 -2.26 2.19
CA ASN A 172 0.00 -2.43 1.10
C ASN A 172 0.88 -1.19 1.01
N VAL A 173 2.20 -1.41 1.00
CA VAL A 173 3.18 -0.38 0.67
C VAL A 173 3.75 -0.72 -0.70
N GLY A 174 3.42 0.11 -1.69
CA GLY A 174 3.89 -0.05 -3.07
C GLY A 174 5.06 0.89 -3.38
N TRP A 175 6.14 0.34 -3.92
CA TRP A 175 7.29 1.11 -4.38
C TRP A 175 7.24 1.28 -5.90
N CYS A 176 7.14 2.51 -6.38
CA CYS A 176 7.19 2.81 -7.82
C CYS A 176 8.64 2.76 -8.30
N VAL A 177 9.09 1.58 -8.75
CA VAL A 177 10.45 1.35 -9.24
C VAL A 177 10.67 1.95 -10.63
N ASP A 178 9.59 2.02 -11.42
CA ASP A 178 9.48 2.71 -12.70
C ASP A 178 8.36 3.76 -12.63
N ASP A 179 8.29 4.63 -13.64
CA ASP A 179 7.25 5.65 -13.72
C ASP A 179 5.87 4.99 -13.82
N PHE A 180 4.93 5.43 -12.98
CA PHE A 180 3.53 4.99 -13.02
C PHE A 180 2.70 6.07 -13.71
N THR A 181 2.12 5.74 -14.86
CA THR A 181 1.28 6.64 -15.66
C THR A 181 -0.04 5.97 -16.03
N GLY A 182 -1.05 6.78 -16.38
CA GLY A 182 -2.30 6.23 -16.91
C GLY A 182 -2.10 5.41 -18.19
N ALA A 183 -1.04 5.69 -18.97
CA ALA A 183 -0.77 5.02 -20.24
C ALA A 183 -0.10 3.64 -20.08
N ASN A 184 0.66 3.40 -19.00
CA ASN A 184 1.37 2.14 -18.76
C ASN A 184 0.75 1.26 -17.66
N GLY A 185 -0.50 1.54 -17.30
CA GLY A 185 -1.27 0.70 -16.40
C GLY A 185 -1.00 0.94 -14.91
N ALA A 186 -0.70 2.19 -14.52
CA ALA A 186 -0.62 2.56 -13.11
C ALA A 186 -1.85 2.10 -12.32
N THR A 187 -1.61 1.66 -11.08
CA THR A 187 -2.66 1.21 -10.17
C THR A 187 -3.77 2.26 -10.06
N ARG A 188 -5.01 1.80 -10.23
CA ARG A 188 -6.22 2.61 -10.03
C ARG A 188 -6.86 2.19 -8.71
N PHE A 189 -7.39 3.16 -7.98
CA PHE A 189 -8.16 2.94 -6.77
C PHE A 189 -9.43 3.80 -6.81
N VAL A 190 -10.39 3.48 -5.95
CA VAL A 190 -11.62 4.26 -5.79
C VAL A 190 -11.49 5.05 -4.49
N PRO A 191 -11.27 6.39 -4.55
CA PRO A 191 -11.09 7.17 -3.34
C PRO A 191 -12.29 7.04 -2.40
N GLY A 192 -12.01 6.77 -1.12
CA GLY A 192 -13.04 6.64 -0.08
C GLY A 192 -13.74 5.27 -0.05
N SER A 193 -13.41 4.32 -0.93
CA SER A 193 -14.06 3.00 -0.95
C SER A 193 -13.75 2.16 0.30
N HIS A 194 -12.70 2.49 1.05
CA HIS A 194 -12.39 1.88 2.34
C HIS A 194 -13.42 2.21 3.44
N LEU A 195 -14.23 3.25 3.24
CA LEU A 195 -15.31 3.67 4.15
C LEU A 195 -16.66 3.03 3.80
N TRP A 196 -16.76 2.32 2.66
CA TRP A 196 -17.98 1.66 2.29
C TRP A 196 -18.25 0.53 3.30
N GLU A 197 -19.33 0.65 4.08
CA GLU A 197 -19.82 -0.48 4.86
C GLU A 197 -20.02 -1.68 3.93
N GLY A 198 -19.88 -2.91 4.42
CA GLY A 198 -19.90 -4.16 3.63
C GLY A 198 -21.16 -4.45 2.79
N ARG A 199 -22.02 -3.45 2.53
CA ARG A 199 -23.12 -3.41 1.58
C ARG A 199 -22.63 -2.80 0.26
N GLY A 200 -21.96 -3.58 -0.60
CA GLY A 200 -21.60 -3.02 -1.91
C GLY A 200 -20.71 -3.85 -2.82
N GLN A 201 -20.30 -5.05 -2.42
CA GLN A 201 -19.71 -6.00 -3.36
C GLN A 201 -20.75 -7.08 -3.59
N GLY A 202 -21.55 -6.89 -4.65
CA GLY A 202 -22.44 -7.93 -5.16
C GLY A 202 -21.64 -9.19 -5.49
N GLN A 203 -22.28 -10.32 -5.24
CA GLN A 203 -21.99 -11.58 -5.92
C GLN A 203 -21.95 -11.40 -7.43
#